data_AF-A0A0X1KVQ8-F1
#
_entry.id   AF-A0A0X1KVQ8-F1
#
_cell.length_a   1.000
_cell.length_b   1.000
_cell.length_c   1.000
_cell.angle_alpha   90.00
_cell.angle_beta   90.00
_cell.angle_gamma   90.00
#
_symmetry.space_group_name_H-M   'P 1'
#
loop_
_entity.id
_entity.type
_entity.pdbx_description
1 polymer ?
#
loop_
_entity_poly.entity_id
_entity_poly.type
_entity_poly.pdbx_seq_one_letter_code
_entity_poly.pdbx_strand_id
1 'polypeptide(L)'
;MTDQERIELQKNNPLHGLKLETLLQELVDFYGWDILDTAMRFNCFHTKPSIASSVKYLNKTEWAREKLENFYLYRFKRMPRASSEEFTLPPRARTFPHGLHPKEPMALTVDSILKSQAKAASAHKERTSRSRYNQR
;
A
#
# COMPACT_ATOMS: atom_id res chain seq x y z
N MET A 1 1.17 -4.93 26.17
CA MET A 1 1.90 -3.71 25.74
C MET A 1 1.33 -2.56 26.51
N THR A 2 2.17 -1.80 27.20
CA THR A 2 1.78 -0.53 27.80
C THR A 2 1.56 0.52 26.70
N ASP A 3 0.82 1.59 26.99
CA ASP A 3 0.61 2.68 26.02
C ASP A 3 1.93 3.36 25.63
N GLN A 4 2.88 3.43 26.56
CA GLN A 4 4.22 3.96 26.33
C GLN A 4 4.99 3.12 25.32
N GLU A 5 5.01 1.79 25.49
CA GLU A 5 5.66 0.87 24.54
C GLU A 5 5.05 0.97 23.14
N ARG A 6 3.72 1.11 23.03
CA ARG A 6 3.06 1.30 21.73
C ARG A 6 3.48 2.59 21.04
N ILE A 7 3.58 3.70 21.77
CA ILE A 7 4.02 5.00 21.23
C ILE A 7 5.45 4.90 20.70
N GLU A 8 6.35 4.24 21.44
CA GLU A 8 7.73 4.03 21.00
C GLU A 8 7.81 3.17 19.74
N LEU A 9 7.08 2.06 19.70
CA LEU A 9 7.02 1.19 18.52
C LEU A 9 6.37 1.87 17.31
N GLN A 10 5.47 2.82 17.52
CA GLN A 10 4.85 3.59 16.45
C GLN A 10 5.83 4.59 15.82
N LYS A 11 6.75 5.17 16.61
CA LYS A 11 7.80 6.07 16.08
C LYS A 11 8.72 5.37 15.07
N ASN A 12 8.86 4.05 15.17
CA ASN A 12 9.62 3.23 14.22
C ASN A 12 8.93 3.06 12.86
N ASN A 13 7.66 3.47 12.74
CA ASN A 13 6.94 3.39 11.48
C ASN A 13 7.55 4.35 10.44
N PRO A 14 7.94 3.88 9.23
CA PRO A 14 8.50 4.75 8.19
C PRO A 14 7.57 5.89 7.74
N LEU A 15 6.27 5.82 8.05
CA LEU A 15 5.30 6.88 7.78
C LEU A 15 5.24 7.94 8.88
N HIS A 16 5.89 7.72 10.04
CA HIS A 16 5.86 8.65 11.16
C HIS A 16 6.54 9.97 10.76
N GLY A 17 5.80 11.09 10.84
CA GLY A 17 6.28 12.41 10.42
C GLY A 17 6.44 12.61 8.91
N LEU A 18 6.21 11.59 8.07
CA LEU A 18 6.37 11.68 6.63
C LEU A 18 5.18 12.40 5.98
N LYS A 19 5.47 13.48 5.25
CA LYS A 19 4.47 14.23 4.47
C LYS A 19 3.98 13.40 3.28
N LEU A 20 2.69 13.50 2.98
CA LEU A 20 2.07 12.75 1.87
C LEU A 20 2.64 13.13 0.51
N GLU A 21 3.01 14.40 0.34
CA GLU A 21 3.68 14.91 -0.87
C GLU A 21 5.04 14.25 -1.10
N THR A 22 5.88 14.20 -0.07
CA THR A 22 7.19 13.52 -0.11
C THR A 22 7.04 12.04 -0.39
N LEU A 23 6.10 11.38 0.28
CA LEU A 23 5.79 9.96 0.03
C LEU A 23 5.41 9.71 -1.42
N LEU A 24 4.53 10.53 -1.99
CA LEU A 24 4.10 10.38 -3.37
C LEU A 24 5.24 10.67 -4.35
N GLN A 25 6.05 11.70 -4.07
CA GLN A 25 7.22 12.04 -4.89
C GLN A 25 8.20 10.87 -4.97
N GLU A 26 8.56 10.27 -3.83
CA GLU A 26 9.45 9.10 -3.81
C GLU A 26 8.91 7.91 -4.63
N LEU A 27 7.60 7.69 -4.58
CA LEU A 27 6.97 6.63 -5.36
C LEU A 27 6.99 6.92 -6.86
N VAL A 28 6.72 8.15 -7.25
CA VAL A 28 6.73 8.58 -8.66
C VAL A 28 8.14 8.56 -9.21
N ASP A 29 9.13 9.01 -8.45
CA ASP A 29 10.53 9.02 -8.86
C ASP A 29 11.07 7.62 -9.14
N PHE A 30 10.63 6.62 -8.35
CA PHE A 30 11.08 5.24 -8.51
C PHE A 30 10.24 4.42 -9.50
N TYR A 31 8.91 4.53 -9.47
CA TYR A 31 8.00 3.70 -10.27
C TYR A 31 7.40 4.40 -11.48
N GLY A 32 7.33 5.73 -11.47
CA GLY A 32 6.56 6.49 -12.46
C GLY A 32 5.04 6.31 -12.32
N TRP A 33 4.29 7.12 -13.06
CA TRP A 33 2.83 7.15 -12.98
C TRP A 33 2.17 5.89 -13.53
N ASP A 34 2.69 5.30 -14.62
CA ASP A 34 2.08 4.14 -15.30
C ASP A 34 2.00 2.91 -14.38
N ILE A 35 3.07 2.65 -13.62
CA ILE A 35 3.12 1.54 -12.67
C ILE A 35 2.18 1.81 -11.50
N LEU A 36 2.16 3.03 -10.97
CA LEU A 36 1.30 3.40 -9.84
C LEU A 36 -0.18 3.35 -10.22
N ASP A 37 -0.55 3.82 -11.43
CA ASP A 37 -1.90 3.71 -11.96
C ASP A 37 -2.30 2.24 -12.15
N THR A 38 -1.44 1.42 -12.74
CA THR A 38 -1.71 -0.02 -12.91
C THR A 38 -1.89 -0.73 -11.56
N ALA A 39 -1.09 -0.37 -10.55
CA ALA A 39 -1.13 -0.97 -9.22
C ALA A 39 -2.35 -0.54 -8.41
N MET A 40 -2.69 0.75 -8.42
CA MET A 40 -3.70 1.33 -7.53
C MET A 40 -5.03 1.63 -8.20
N ARG A 41 -5.02 1.86 -9.52
CA ARG A 41 -6.16 2.24 -10.36
C ARG A 41 -6.87 3.49 -9.85
N PHE A 42 -6.08 4.52 -9.55
CA PHE A 42 -6.61 5.81 -9.12
C PHE A 42 -6.74 6.73 -10.33
N ASN A 43 -7.92 7.31 -10.52
CA ASN A 43 -8.17 8.17 -11.68
C ASN A 43 -7.24 9.39 -11.75
N CYS A 44 -6.76 9.89 -10.59
CA CYS A 44 -5.80 11.01 -10.54
C CYS A 44 -4.40 10.64 -11.02
N PHE A 45 -4.04 9.34 -11.07
CA PHE A 45 -2.79 8.86 -11.64
C PHE A 45 -2.91 8.60 -13.14
N HIS A 46 -4.12 8.33 -13.63
CA HIS A 46 -4.41 8.10 -15.03
C HIS A 46 -4.59 9.41 -15.83
N THR A 47 -5.41 10.33 -15.32
CA THR A 47 -5.83 11.53 -16.06
C THR A 47 -5.01 12.75 -15.62
N LYS A 48 -4.07 13.21 -16.46
CA LYS A 48 -3.20 14.37 -16.20
C LYS A 48 -2.53 14.30 -14.81
N PRO A 49 -1.71 13.27 -14.57
CA PRO A 49 -1.11 13.05 -13.26
C PRO A 49 -0.24 14.25 -12.86
N SER A 50 -0.44 14.72 -11.64
CA SER A 50 0.46 15.67 -10.99
C SER A 50 0.49 15.43 -9.49
N ILE A 51 1.61 15.78 -8.84
CA ILE A 51 1.79 15.60 -7.40
C ILE A 51 0.73 16.41 -6.64
N ALA A 52 0.56 17.69 -6.98
CA ALA A 52 -0.38 18.57 -6.28
C ALA A 52 -1.85 18.10 -6.38
N SER A 53 -2.31 17.70 -7.58
CA SER A 53 -3.69 17.23 -7.77
C SER A 53 -3.93 15.90 -7.04
N SER A 54 -2.94 15.00 -7.08
CA SER A 54 -2.97 13.71 -6.41
C SER A 54 -2.99 13.86 -4.89
N VAL A 55 -2.13 14.70 -4.31
CA VAL A 55 -2.13 14.97 -2.86
C VAL A 55 -3.47 15.55 -2.42
N LYS A 56 -4.05 16.48 -3.19
CA LYS A 56 -5.39 17.03 -2.90
C LYS A 56 -6.47 15.93 -2.92
N TYR A 57 -6.40 15.00 -3.86
CA TYR A 57 -7.32 13.85 -3.93
C TYR A 57 -7.13 12.91 -2.73
N LEU A 58 -5.90 12.49 -2.45
CA LEU A 58 -5.56 11.55 -1.38
C LEU A 58 -5.92 12.11 0.02
N ASN A 59 -5.79 13.42 0.22
CA ASN A 59 -6.22 14.08 1.46
C ASN A 59 -7.74 14.02 1.66
N LYS A 60 -8.53 14.00 0.58
CA LYS A 60 -10.00 13.91 0.64
C LYS A 60 -10.50 12.47 0.69
N THR A 61 -9.70 11.52 0.21
CA THR A 61 -10.10 10.13 0.03
C THR A 61 -9.23 9.24 0.90
N GLU A 62 -9.65 9.05 2.15
CA GLU A 62 -8.88 8.35 3.17
C GLU A 62 -8.49 6.93 2.77
N TRP A 63 -9.43 6.12 2.28
CA TRP A 63 -9.13 4.75 1.84
C TRP A 63 -8.08 4.71 0.72
N ALA A 64 -8.01 5.74 -0.13
CA ALA A 64 -7.02 5.83 -1.19
C ALA A 64 -5.63 6.20 -0.62
N ARG A 65 -5.60 7.14 0.34
CA ARG A 65 -4.38 7.47 1.10
C ARG A 65 -3.84 6.24 1.84
N GLU A 66 -4.68 5.50 2.55
CA GLU A 66 -4.27 4.29 3.25
C GLU A 66 -3.76 3.21 2.29
N LYS A 67 -4.40 3.05 1.12
CA LYS A 67 -3.92 2.12 0.09
C LYS A 67 -2.54 2.52 -0.45
N LEU A 68 -2.29 3.81 -0.67
CA LEU A 68 -0.99 4.33 -1.07
C LEU A 68 0.07 4.11 0.02
N GLU A 69 -0.26 4.39 1.28
CA GLU A 69 0.63 4.19 2.42
C GLU A 69 0.97 2.71 2.65
N ASN A 70 -0.01 1.81 2.49
CA ASN A 70 0.22 0.37 2.49
C ASN A 70 1.16 -0.05 1.36
N PHE A 71 0.98 0.49 0.16
CA PHE A 71 1.88 0.24 -0.97
C PHE A 71 3.31 0.70 -0.64
N TYR A 72 3.45 1.90 -0.08
CA TYR A 72 4.73 2.44 0.34
C TYR A 72 5.42 1.55 1.39
N LEU A 73 4.72 1.12 2.44
CA LEU A 73 5.29 0.27 3.47
C LEU A 73 5.77 -1.09 2.93
N TYR A 74 4.94 -1.78 2.15
CA TYR A 74 5.19 -3.18 1.80
C TYR A 74 5.90 -3.39 0.46
N ARG A 75 5.74 -2.48 -0.50
CA ARG A 75 6.38 -2.58 -1.82
C ARG A 75 7.63 -1.71 -1.90
N PHE A 76 7.56 -0.49 -1.38
CA PHE A 76 8.68 0.45 -1.46
C PHE A 76 9.68 0.30 -0.31
N LYS A 77 9.23 0.29 0.95
CA LYS A 77 10.12 0.10 2.12
C LYS A 77 10.30 -1.38 2.52
N ARG A 78 9.52 -2.28 1.91
CA ARG A 78 9.51 -3.74 2.13
C ARG A 78 9.50 -4.13 3.62
N MET A 79 8.70 -3.41 4.39
CA MET A 79 8.48 -3.70 5.81
C MET A 79 7.78 -5.06 5.99
N PRO A 80 7.99 -5.73 7.14
CA PRO A 80 7.24 -6.94 7.46
C PRO A 80 5.74 -6.67 7.45
N ARG A 81 4.96 -7.66 7.00
CA ARG A 81 3.51 -7.54 7.00
C ARG A 81 2.99 -7.45 8.43
N ALA A 82 2.07 -6.52 8.64
CA ALA A 82 1.36 -6.38 9.91
C ALA A 82 0.56 -7.66 10.24
N SER A 83 0.34 -7.90 11.53
CA SER A 83 -0.54 -8.97 11.98
C SER A 83 -1.99 -8.72 11.56
N SER A 84 -2.86 -9.74 11.65
CA SER A 84 -4.28 -9.59 11.32
C SER A 84 -4.95 -8.48 12.13
N GLU A 85 -4.61 -8.36 13.41
CA GLU A 85 -5.12 -7.33 14.31
C GLU A 85 -4.62 -5.95 13.92
N GLU A 86 -3.31 -5.80 13.69
CA GLU A 86 -2.72 -4.53 13.27
C GLU A 86 -3.19 -4.07 11.88
N PHE A 87 -3.58 -5.02 11.01
CA PHE A 87 -4.09 -4.68 9.68
C PHE A 87 -5.45 -3.97 9.74
N THR A 88 -6.20 -4.15 10.84
CA THR A 88 -7.44 -3.38 11.08
C THR A 88 -7.18 -1.91 11.37
N LEU A 89 -5.98 -1.58 11.82
CA LEU A 89 -5.57 -0.20 12.09
C LEU A 89 -5.08 0.50 10.82
N PRO A 90 -5.25 1.84 10.74
CA PRO A 90 -4.67 2.66 9.67
C PRO A 90 -3.15 2.46 9.58
N PRO A 91 -2.54 2.53 8.37
CA PRO A 91 -1.11 2.28 8.19
C PRO A 91 -0.19 3.12 9.09
N ARG A 92 -0.55 4.38 9.38
CA ARG A 92 0.19 5.27 10.28
C ARG A 92 0.04 4.94 11.77
N ALA A 93 -1.00 4.19 12.15
CA ALA A 93 -1.24 3.76 13.53
C ALA A 93 -0.58 2.41 13.86
N ARG A 94 0.03 1.76 12.87
CA ARG A 94 0.70 0.47 13.05
C ARG A 94 2.07 0.62 13.69
N THR A 95 2.42 -0.37 14.49
CA THR A 95 3.66 -0.48 15.26
C THR A 95 4.68 -1.35 14.52
N PHE A 96 5.96 -1.02 14.66
CA PHE A 96 7.05 -1.84 14.13
C PHE A 96 8.09 -2.15 15.23
N PRO A 97 8.55 -3.41 15.33
CA PRO A 97 9.64 -3.78 16.23
C PRO A 97 10.90 -2.93 16.04
N HIS A 98 11.64 -2.73 17.12
CA HIS A 98 12.94 -2.07 17.11
C HIS A 98 13.96 -2.79 16.22
N GLY A 99 14.90 -2.05 15.63
CA GLY A 99 15.98 -2.59 14.80
C GLY A 99 15.55 -2.99 13.38
N LEU A 100 14.31 -2.68 12.98
CA LEU A 100 13.88 -2.83 11.60
C LEU A 100 14.28 -1.62 10.76
N HIS A 101 14.94 -1.90 9.65
CA HIS A 101 15.31 -0.88 8.66
C HIS A 101 14.59 -1.14 7.35
N PRO A 102 14.09 -0.08 6.66
CA PRO A 102 13.56 -0.23 5.32
C PRO A 102 14.57 -0.85 4.37
N LYS A 103 14.10 -1.73 3.49
CA LYS A 103 14.91 -2.31 2.42
C LYS A 103 14.72 -1.52 1.14
N GLU A 104 15.57 -1.81 0.16
CA GLU A 104 15.46 -1.26 -1.19
C GLU A 104 14.09 -1.56 -1.82
N PRO A 105 13.53 -0.62 -2.60
CA PRO A 105 12.24 -0.81 -3.26
C PRO A 105 12.18 -2.03 -4.16
N MET A 106 11.02 -2.68 -4.16
CA MET A 106 10.76 -3.81 -5.06
C MET A 106 10.61 -3.31 -6.49
N ALA A 107 11.48 -3.75 -7.41
CA ALA A 107 11.26 -3.48 -8.83
C ALA A 107 9.92 -4.10 -9.30
N LEU A 108 9.03 -3.27 -9.85
CA LEU A 108 7.74 -3.67 -10.38
C LEU A 108 7.68 -3.31 -11.87
N THR A 109 6.92 -4.08 -12.63
CA THR A 109 6.61 -3.80 -14.03
C THR A 109 5.10 -3.88 -14.25
N VAL A 110 4.58 -3.13 -15.22
CA VAL A 110 3.15 -3.15 -15.58
C VAL A 110 2.71 -4.60 -15.86
N ASP A 111 3.46 -5.34 -16.66
CA ASP A 111 3.17 -6.74 -16.99
C ASP A 111 3.13 -7.66 -15.78
N SER A 112 4.07 -7.51 -14.84
CA SER A 112 4.10 -8.36 -13.64
C SER A 112 2.92 -8.08 -12.73
N ILE A 113 2.52 -6.80 -12.62
CA ILE A 113 1.32 -6.39 -11.87
C ILE A 113 0.07 -6.98 -12.54
N LEU A 114 -0.08 -6.83 -13.86
CA LEU A 114 -1.23 -7.35 -14.60
C LEU A 114 -1.32 -8.88 -14.51
N LYS A 115 -0.20 -9.60 -14.67
CA LYS A 115 -0.13 -11.05 -14.47
C LYS A 115 -0.55 -11.46 -13.05
N SER A 116 -0.07 -10.74 -12.03
CA SER A 116 -0.45 -10.98 -10.64
C SER A 116 -1.95 -10.74 -10.41
N GLN A 117 -2.52 -9.68 -10.97
CA GLN A 117 -3.94 -9.36 -10.86
C GLN A 117 -4.81 -10.42 -11.58
N ALA A 118 -4.41 -10.84 -12.78
CA ALA A 118 -5.08 -11.89 -13.54
C ALA A 118 -5.08 -13.23 -12.78
N LYS A 119 -3.94 -13.62 -12.22
CA LYS A 119 -3.82 -14.84 -11.39
C LYS A 119 -4.74 -14.80 -10.17
N ALA A 120 -4.77 -13.66 -9.47
CA ALA A 120 -5.65 -13.48 -8.31
C ALA A 120 -7.13 -13.56 -8.69
N ALA A 121 -7.52 -12.97 -9.82
CA ALA A 121 -8.89 -13.01 -10.35
C ALA A 121 -9.32 -14.44 -10.72
N SER A 122 -8.47 -15.19 -11.42
CA SER A 122 -8.75 -16.59 -11.78
C SER A 122 -8.90 -17.47 -10.54
N ALA A 123 -8.00 -17.34 -9.55
CA ALA A 123 -8.09 -18.10 -8.30
C ALA A 123 -9.37 -17.78 -7.51
N HIS A 124 -9.83 -16.52 -7.51
CA HIS A 124 -11.10 -16.14 -6.90
C HIS A 124 -12.30 -16.75 -7.64
N LYS A 125 -12.29 -16.73 -8.98
CA LYS A 125 -13.32 -17.36 -9.83
C LYS A 125 -13.43 -18.87 -9.60
N GLU A 126 -12.29 -19.55 -9.48
CA GLU A 126 -12.25 -20.99 -9.17
C GLU A 126 -12.82 -21.30 -7.77
N ARG A 127 -12.45 -20.52 -6.75
CA ARG A 127 -12.98 -20.72 -5.38
C ARG A 127 -14.49 -20.47 -5.30
N THR A 128 -14.97 -19.41 -5.93
CA THR A 128 -16.39 -19.06 -5.93
C THR A 128 -17.24 -20.06 -6.71
N SER A 129 -16.74 -20.55 -7.86
CA SER A 129 -17.43 -21.61 -8.62
C SER A 129 -17.50 -22.94 -7.85
N ARG A 130 -16.40 -23.36 -7.19
CA ARG A 130 -16.40 -24.56 -6.33
C ARG A 130 -17.37 -24.44 -5.14
N SER A 131 -17.39 -23.28 -4.47
CA SER A 131 -18.31 -23.05 -3.35
C SER A 131 -19.79 -23.15 -3.79
N ARG A 132 -20.14 -22.55 -4.94
CA ARG A 132 -21.49 -22.64 -5.52
C ARG A 132 -21.90 -24.07 -5.91
N TYR A 133 -20.95 -24.89 -6.33
CA TYR A 133 -21.21 -26.30 -6.65
C TYR A 133 -21.49 -27.12 -5.38
N ASN A 134 -20.69 -26.95 -4.33
CA ASN A 134 -20.86 -27.67 -3.05
C ASN A 134 -22.11 -27.27 -2.25
N GLN A 135 -22.79 -26.19 -2.62
CA GLN A 135 -24.04 -25.74 -1.99
C GLN A 135 -25.32 -26.23 -2.72
N ARG A 136 -25.18 -26.99 -3.80
CA ARG A 136 -26.28 -27.61 -4.54
C ARG A 136 -26.33 -29.11 -4.29
#